data_AF-A0A349A656-F1
#
_entry.id   AF-A0A349A656-F1
#
_cell.length_a   1.000
_cell.length_b   1.000
_cell.length_c   1.000
_cell.angle_alpha   90.00
_cell.angle_beta   90.00
_cell.angle_gamma   90.00
#
_symmetry.space_group_name_H-M   'P 1'
#
loop_
_entity.id
_entity.type
_entity.pdbx_description
1 polymer ?
#
loop_
_entity_poly.entity_id
_entity_poly.type
_entity_poly.pdbx_seq_one_letter_code
_entity_poly.pdbx_strand_id
1 'polypeptide(L)'
;MDFTFTDEQRMFRDTVYRFAKEEIAPLGEEADLHGEFKMEIFKKMADMGLLGLPFPEEYGGSGADFVTCCLAGEAMGHAGVDGGHTLAWGAHTYLCGTDIMQHG
;
A
#
# COMPACT_ATOMS: atom_id res chain seq x y z
N MET A 1 26.86 -0.97 -11.83
CA MET A 1 25.40 -1.08 -11.64
C MET A 1 25.13 -0.72 -10.19
N ASP A 2 24.23 0.23 -9.96
CA ASP A 2 23.86 0.70 -8.63
C ASP A 2 22.51 0.05 -8.26
N PHE A 3 22.42 -0.50 -7.05
CA PHE A 3 21.25 -1.19 -6.52
C PHE A 3 20.68 -0.49 -5.28
N THR A 4 21.21 0.69 -4.95
CA THR A 4 20.70 1.47 -3.82
C THR A 4 19.37 2.12 -4.17
N PHE A 5 18.46 2.20 -3.21
CA PHE A 5 17.25 3.00 -3.35
C PHE A 5 17.59 4.49 -3.45
N THR A 6 16.70 5.27 -4.05
CA THR A 6 16.81 6.74 -4.01
C THR A 6 16.49 7.26 -2.61
N ASP A 7 16.88 8.50 -2.31
CA ASP A 7 16.50 9.15 -1.05
C ASP A 7 14.98 9.29 -0.92
N GLU A 8 14.30 9.61 -2.03
CA GLU A 8 12.84 9.71 -2.09
C GLU A 8 12.17 8.36 -1.78
N GLN A 9 12.66 7.26 -2.36
CA GLN A 9 12.19 5.91 -2.07
C GLN A 9 12.36 5.54 -0.60
N ARG A 10 13.52 5.88 0.00
CA ARG A 10 13.76 5.65 1.44
C ARG A 10 12.80 6.44 2.31
N MET A 11 12.65 7.74 2.03
CA MET A 11 11.75 8.63 2.78
C MET A 11 10.29 8.20 2.66
N PHE A 12 9.87 7.77 1.47
CA PHE A 12 8.54 7.23 1.25
C PHE A 12 8.33 5.93 2.04
N ARG A 13 9.26 4.96 1.96
CA ARG A 13 9.21 3.73 2.76
C ARG A 13 9.06 4.00 4.25
N ASP A 14 9.86 4.93 4.80
CA ASP A 14 9.80 5.30 6.21
C ASP A 14 8.46 5.94 6.59
N THR A 15 7.87 6.72 5.68
CA THR A 15 6.56 7.34 5.87
C THR A 15 5.44 6.31 5.88
N VAL A 16 5.45 5.37 4.93
CA VAL A 16 4.50 4.24 4.91
C VAL A 16 4.65 3.37 6.14
N TYR A 17 5.88 3.07 6.57
CA TYR A 17 6.12 2.26 7.76
C TYR A 17 5.53 2.90 9.01
N ARG A 18 5.80 4.20 9.26
CA ARG A 18 5.25 4.91 10.44
C ARG A 18 3.73 4.93 10.42
N PHE A 19 3.14 5.33 9.29
CA PHE A 19 1.70 5.34 9.12
C PHE A 19 1.10 3.94 9.36
N ALA A 20 1.63 2.91 8.72
CA ALA A 20 1.13 1.56 8.87
C ALA A 20 1.25 1.06 10.33
N LYS A 21 2.35 1.41 11.01
CA LYS A 21 2.59 0.99 12.40
C LYS A 21 1.65 1.65 13.39
N GLU A 22 1.37 2.93 13.18
CA GLU A 22 0.61 3.76 14.12
C GLU A 22 -0.90 3.71 13.85
N GLU A 23 -1.30 3.68 12.57
CA GLU A 23 -2.69 3.88 12.15
C GLU A 23 -3.39 2.61 11.63
N ILE A 24 -2.62 1.65 11.10
CA ILE A 24 -3.18 0.45 10.46
C ILE A 24 -3.06 -0.78 11.35
N ALA A 25 -1.83 -1.15 11.74
CA ALA A 25 -1.54 -2.38 12.46
C ALA A 25 -2.37 -2.56 13.76
N PRO A 26 -2.63 -1.51 14.58
CA PRO A 26 -3.46 -1.65 15.78
C PRO A 26 -4.92 -2.04 15.51
N LEU A 27 -5.42 -1.84 14.28
CA LEU A 27 -6.79 -2.17 13.91
C LEU A 27 -6.96 -3.64 13.46
N GLY A 28 -5.86 -4.31 13.12
CA GLY A 28 -5.88 -5.62 12.45
C GLY A 28 -6.01 -6.82 13.40
N GLU A 29 -5.48 -6.73 14.62
CA GLU A 29 -5.39 -7.90 15.53
C GLU A 29 -6.75 -8.51 15.88
N GLU A 30 -7.71 -7.68 16.32
CA GLU A 30 -9.06 -8.14 16.66
C GLU A 30 -9.80 -8.67 15.41
N ALA A 31 -9.65 -7.97 14.28
CA ALA A 31 -10.28 -8.36 13.02
C ALA A 31 -9.76 -9.72 12.52
N ASP A 32 -8.46 -9.97 12.62
CA ASP A 32 -7.83 -11.25 12.24
C ASP A 32 -8.33 -12.40 13.13
N LEU A 33 -8.39 -12.19 14.45
CA LEU A 33 -8.91 -13.20 15.39
C LEU A 33 -10.37 -13.59 15.13
N HIS A 34 -11.17 -12.67 14.61
CA HIS A 34 -12.58 -12.89 14.28
C HIS A 34 -12.83 -13.25 12.81
N GLY A 35 -11.78 -13.25 11.96
CA GLY A 35 -11.91 -13.50 10.53
C GLY A 35 -12.69 -12.42 9.78
N GLU A 36 -12.65 -11.18 10.27
CA GLU A 36 -13.38 -10.04 9.73
C GLU A 36 -12.49 -9.17 8.83
N PHE A 37 -13.04 -8.71 7.71
CA PHE A 37 -12.37 -7.71 6.86
C PHE A 37 -12.76 -6.30 7.29
N LYS A 38 -11.83 -5.59 7.92
CA LYS A 38 -12.10 -4.26 8.48
C LYS A 38 -11.89 -3.17 7.43
N MET A 39 -12.96 -2.81 6.74
CA MET A 39 -12.97 -1.76 5.70
C MET A 39 -12.36 -0.41 6.12
N GLU A 40 -12.31 -0.11 7.42
CA GLU A 40 -11.63 1.07 7.95
C GLU A 40 -10.14 1.11 7.60
N ILE A 41 -9.46 -0.04 7.67
CA ILE A 41 -8.05 -0.16 7.27
C ILE A 41 -7.88 0.23 5.80
N PHE A 42 -8.76 -0.29 4.94
CA PHE A 42 -8.70 -0.03 3.50
C PHE A 42 -9.00 1.44 3.17
N LYS A 43 -9.90 2.08 3.91
CA LYS A 43 -10.16 3.53 3.79
C LYS A 43 -8.95 4.35 4.21
N LYS A 44 -8.32 4.03 5.34
CA LYS A 44 -7.08 4.69 5.77
C LYS A 44 -5.97 4.55 4.71
N MET A 45 -5.81 3.37 4.10
CA MET A 45 -4.88 3.18 2.97
C MET A 45 -5.22 4.07 1.78
N ALA A 46 -6.51 4.23 1.45
CA ALA A 46 -6.97 5.12 0.39
C ALA A 46 -6.68 6.59 0.69
N ASP A 47 -6.96 7.05 1.91
CA ASP A 47 -6.73 8.43 2.35
C ASP A 47 -5.24 8.79 2.34
N MET A 48 -4.35 7.83 2.60
CA MET A 48 -2.90 8.00 2.46
C MET A 48 -2.42 7.98 0.99
N GLY A 49 -3.28 7.57 0.05
CA GLY A 49 -2.96 7.46 -1.37
C GLY A 49 -2.34 6.12 -1.80
N LEU A 50 -2.29 5.11 -0.91
CA LEU A 50 -1.63 3.83 -1.20
C LEU A 50 -2.34 3.02 -2.30
N LEU A 51 -3.67 3.15 -2.41
CA LEU A 51 -4.45 2.45 -3.45
C LEU A 51 -4.16 2.96 -4.86
N GLY A 52 -3.66 4.20 -4.98
CA GLY A 52 -3.46 4.89 -6.25
C GLY A 52 -2.02 4.96 -6.72
N LEU A 53 -1.08 4.28 -6.03
CA LEU A 53 0.35 4.51 -6.20
C LEU A 53 0.84 4.48 -7.66
N PRO A 54 0.61 3.41 -8.45
CA PRO A 54 1.13 3.35 -9.80
C PRO A 54 0.31 4.15 -10.84
N PHE A 55 -0.85 4.70 -10.46
CA PHE A 55 -1.74 5.35 -11.42
C PHE A 55 -1.32 6.81 -11.66
N PRO A 56 -1.47 7.32 -12.89
CA PRO A 56 -1.25 8.73 -13.22
C PRO A 56 -2.05 9.70 -12.35
N GLU A 57 -1.51 10.91 -12.16
CA GLU A 57 -2.19 11.99 -11.43
C GLU A 57 -3.55 12.39 -12.05
N GLU A 58 -3.72 12.26 -13.37
CA GLU A 58 -5.00 12.53 -14.05
C GLU A 58 -6.15 11.62 -13.57
N TYR A 59 -5.81 10.46 -13.01
CA TYR A 59 -6.76 9.52 -12.40
C TYR A 59 -6.72 9.57 -10.87
N GLY A 60 -6.02 10.55 -10.28
CA GLY A 60 -5.89 10.73 -8.84
C GLY A 60 -4.85 9.83 -8.17
N GLY A 61 -3.96 9.20 -8.94
CA GLY A 61 -2.82 8.45 -8.41
C GLY A 61 -1.55 9.31 -8.24
N SER A 62 -0.44 8.68 -7.90
CA SER A 62 0.85 9.37 -7.69
C SER A 62 1.91 9.09 -8.76
N GLY A 63 1.62 8.22 -9.73
CA GLY A 63 2.56 7.83 -10.80
C GLY A 63 3.84 7.15 -10.29
N ALA A 64 3.79 6.50 -9.13
CA ALA A 64 4.94 5.85 -8.52
C ALA A 64 5.41 4.65 -9.35
N ASP A 65 6.72 4.46 -9.44
CA ASP A 65 7.28 3.28 -10.08
C ASP A 65 7.03 2.01 -9.24
N PHE A 66 7.17 0.84 -9.87
CA PHE A 66 6.89 -0.44 -9.21
C PHE A 66 7.86 -0.78 -8.08
N VAL A 67 9.11 -0.27 -8.07
CA VAL A 67 10.02 -0.47 -6.95
C VAL A 67 9.51 0.32 -5.73
N THR A 68 9.08 1.55 -5.95
CA THR A 68 8.42 2.38 -4.91
C THR A 68 7.13 1.72 -4.41
N CYS A 69 6.33 1.13 -5.29
CA CYS A 69 5.15 0.35 -4.90
C CYS A 69 5.50 -0.88 -4.06
N CYS A 70 6.52 -1.65 -4.44
CA CYS A 70 7.03 -2.78 -3.66
C CYS A 70 7.52 -2.34 -2.27
N LEU A 71 8.19 -1.19 -2.17
CA LEU A 71 8.63 -0.62 -0.89
C LEU A 71 7.46 -0.26 0.02
N ALA A 72 6.33 0.23 -0.50
CA ALA A 72 5.12 0.44 0.29
C ALA A 72 4.60 -0.88 0.87
N GLY A 73 4.53 -1.93 0.04
CA GLY A 73 4.12 -3.27 0.47
C GLY A 73 5.03 -3.84 1.56
N GLU A 74 6.36 -3.76 1.36
CA GLU A 74 7.35 -4.20 2.34
C GLU A 74 7.22 -3.42 3.66
N ALA A 75 7.05 -2.10 3.59
CA ALA A 75 6.88 -1.26 4.77
C ALA A 75 5.62 -1.62 5.58
N MET A 76 4.49 -1.87 4.91
CA MET A 76 3.26 -2.33 5.57
C MET A 76 3.43 -3.70 6.22
N GLY A 77 4.05 -4.65 5.51
CA GLY A 77 4.34 -5.98 6.06
C GLY A 77 5.26 -5.89 7.29
N HIS A 78 6.31 -5.07 7.23
CA HIS A 78 7.22 -4.85 8.35
C HIS A 78 6.55 -4.15 9.54
N ALA A 79 5.60 -3.24 9.29
CA ALA A 79 4.82 -2.59 10.34
C ALA A 79 3.88 -3.55 11.10
N GLY A 80 3.56 -4.71 10.50
CA GLY A 80 2.65 -5.72 11.06
C GLY A 80 1.21 -5.56 10.60
N VAL A 81 0.97 -4.98 9.42
CA VAL A 81 -0.35 -5.03 8.78
C VAL A 81 -0.66 -6.48 8.41
N ASP A 82 -1.89 -6.92 8.63
CA ASP A 82 -2.29 -8.29 8.37
C ASP A 82 -2.21 -8.65 6.87
N GLY A 83 -2.06 -9.96 6.62
CA GLY A 83 -1.95 -10.52 5.28
C GLY A 83 -3.20 -10.31 4.42
N GLY A 84 -4.38 -10.23 5.03
CA GLY A 84 -5.65 -10.04 4.33
C GLY A 84 -5.75 -8.67 3.67
N HIS A 85 -5.45 -7.60 4.42
CA HIS A 85 -5.52 -6.23 3.89
C HIS A 85 -4.36 -5.94 2.92
N THR A 86 -3.15 -6.43 3.19
CA THR A 86 -2.02 -6.27 2.26
C THR A 86 -2.26 -7.00 0.93
N LEU A 87 -2.83 -8.22 0.96
CA LEU A 87 -3.24 -8.93 -0.24
C LEU A 87 -4.37 -8.20 -0.97
N ALA A 88 -5.40 -7.73 -0.25
CA ALA A 88 -6.50 -6.98 -0.84
C ALA A 88 -6.03 -5.70 -1.55
N TRP A 89 -5.06 -4.98 -0.96
CA TRP A 89 -4.42 -3.82 -1.58
C TRP A 89 -3.69 -4.20 -2.87
N GLY A 90 -2.91 -5.29 -2.84
CA GLY A 90 -2.22 -5.80 -4.03
C GLY A 90 -3.20 -6.22 -5.14
N ALA A 91 -4.29 -6.90 -4.79
CA ALA A 91 -5.32 -7.31 -5.74
C ALA A 91 -6.06 -6.11 -6.35
N HIS A 92 -6.41 -5.11 -5.53
CA HIS A 92 -7.00 -3.86 -6.00
C HIS A 92 -6.09 -3.14 -7.00
N THR A 93 -4.83 -2.95 -6.61
CA THR A 93 -3.88 -2.12 -7.35
C THR A 93 -3.36 -2.83 -8.59
N TYR A 94 -2.85 -4.06 -8.46
CA TYR A 94 -2.07 -4.74 -9.49
C TYR A 94 -2.83 -5.78 -10.32
N LEU A 95 -3.95 -6.29 -9.83
CA LEU A 95 -4.74 -7.32 -10.53
C LEU A 95 -6.05 -6.78 -11.13
N CYS A 96 -6.33 -5.51 -10.88
CA CYS A 96 -7.53 -4.85 -11.36
C CYS A 96 -7.19 -3.47 -11.91
N GLY A 97 -6.70 -2.56 -11.06
CA GLY A 97 -6.48 -1.17 -11.47
C GLY A 97 -5.43 -1.03 -12.59
N THR A 98 -4.30 -1.74 -12.51
CA THR A 98 -3.29 -1.70 -13.58
C THR A 98 -3.77 -2.33 -14.88
N ASP A 99 -4.57 -3.40 -14.83
CA ASP A 99 -5.14 -4.01 -16.05
C ASP A 99 -6.12 -3.06 -16.73
N ILE A 100 -6.98 -2.38 -15.95
CA ILE A 100 -7.88 -1.35 -16.47
C ILE A 100 -7.06 -0.19 -17.06
N MET A 101 -6.04 0.31 -16.36
CA MET A 101 -5.20 1.41 -16.85
C MET A 101 -4.49 1.05 -18.17
N GLN A 102 -4.07 -0.20 -18.35
CA GLN A 102 -3.32 -0.63 -19.54
C GLN A 102 -4.22 -0.99 -20.73
N HIS A 103 -5.48 -1.37 -20.49
CA HIS A 103 -6.34 -2.00 -21.52
C HIS A 103 -7.75 -1.42 -21.64
N GLY A 104 -8.13 -0.47 -20.76
CA GLY A 104 -9.46 0.14 -20.71
C GLY A 104 -9.60 1.46 -21.47
#